data_AF-A0A1G5C0R1-F1
#
_entry.id   AF-A0A1G5C0R1-F1
#
_cell.length_a   1.000
_cell.length_b   1.000
_cell.length_c   1.000
_cell.angle_alpha   90.00
_cell.angle_beta   90.00
_cell.angle_gamma   90.00
#
_symmetry.space_group_name_H-M   'P 1'
#
loop_
_entity.id
_entity.type
_entity.pdbx_description
1 polymer ?
#
loop_
_entity_poly.entity_id
_entity_poly.type
_entity_poly.pdbx_seq_one_letter_code
_entity_poly.pdbx_strand_id
1 'polypeptide(L)' 'MNTPHTREIPRIAAASRTLGALAVGAVAIGALAIGAIAVGKLAIRRARIRRLEIDELVVRRLRVTQNLQVPPISSPEN' A
#
# COMPACT_ATOMS: atom_id res chain seq x y z
N MET A 1 49.60 51.18 3.68
CA MET A 1 48.38 51.15 4.53
C MET A 1 47.30 50.49 3.69
N ASN A 2 47.16 49.16 3.78
CA ASN A 2 46.27 48.40 2.90
C ASN A 2 45.10 47.90 3.75
N THR A 3 43.89 48.38 3.48
CA THR A 3 42.67 47.97 4.14
C THR A 3 42.16 46.65 3.54
N PRO A 4 41.78 45.65 4.35
CA PRO A 4 41.12 44.45 3.84
C PRO A 4 39.64 44.74 3.54
N HIS A 5 39.23 44.53 2.28
CA HIS A 5 37.81 44.50 1.91
C HIS A 5 37.22 43.14 2.33
N THR A 6 36.47 43.15 3.44
CA THR A 6 35.61 42.06 3.88
C THR A 6 34.56 41.78 2.80
N ARG A 7 34.63 40.61 2.18
CA ARG A 7 33.60 40.12 1.25
C ARG A 7 32.45 39.52 2.05
N GLU A 8 31.30 40.17 2.01
CA GLU A 8 30.06 39.65 2.58
C GLU A 8 29.53 38.52 1.70
N ILE A 9 29.56 37.28 2.20
CA ILE A 9 28.99 36.13 1.50
C ILE A 9 27.47 36.14 1.72
N PRO A 10 26.64 36.16 0.66
CA PRO A 10 25.19 36.18 0.81
C PRO A 10 24.70 34.82 1.36
N ARG A 11 24.18 34.82 2.59
CA ARG A 11 23.64 33.65 3.31
C ARG A 11 22.30 33.11 2.77
N ILE A 12 21.95 33.43 1.52
CA ILE A 12 20.63 33.15 0.96
C ILE A 12 20.61 31.84 0.14
N ALA A 13 21.78 31.29 -0.19
CA ALA A 13 21.90 30.08 -1.03
C ALA A 13 21.67 28.74 -0.29
N ALA A 14 21.56 28.76 1.04
CA ALA A 14 21.41 27.54 1.86
C ALA A 14 19.94 27.13 2.09
N ALA A 15 19.01 28.09 2.08
CA ALA A 15 17.60 27.82 2.39
C ALA A 15 16.86 27.04 1.29
N SER A 16 17.30 27.14 0.03
CA SER A 16 16.67 26.40 -1.08
C SER A 16 17.02 24.91 -1.07
N ARG A 17 18.22 24.56 -0.60
CA ARG A 17 18.71 23.17 -0.58
C ARG A 17 18.04 22.33 0.51
N THR A 18 17.71 22.92 1.66
CA THR A 18 17.02 22.24 2.74
C THR A 18 15.56 21.93 2.38
N LEU A 19 14.86 22.87 1.74
CA LEU A 19 13.47 22.67 1.30
C LEU A 19 13.35 21.56 0.25
N GLY A 20 14.29 21.48 -0.71
CA GLY A 20 14.32 20.40 -1.69
C GLY A 20 14.54 19.02 -1.07
N ALA A 21 15.47 18.91 -0.11
CA ALA A 21 15.76 17.65 0.58
C ALA A 21 14.56 17.14 1.40
N LEU A 22 13.83 18.06 2.07
CA LEU A 22 12.63 17.70 2.83
C LEU A 22 11.50 17.21 1.92
N ALA A 23 11.28 17.85 0.77
CA ALA A 23 10.26 17.42 -0.19
C ALA A 23 10.53 16.00 -0.70
N VAL A 24 11.78 15.68 -1.05
CA VAL A 24 12.17 14.34 -1.50
C VAL A 24 11.98 13.31 -0.38
N GLY A 25 12.36 13.64 0.86
CA GLY A 25 12.18 12.76 2.02
C GLY A 25 10.69 12.46 2.30
N ALA A 26 9.84 13.49 2.26
CA ALA A 26 8.40 13.33 2.48
C ALA A 26 7.75 12.46 1.40
N VAL A 27 8.11 12.66 0.12
CA VAL A 27 7.62 11.84 -1.00
C VAL A 27 8.06 10.39 -0.87
N ALA A 28 9.33 10.15 -0.52
CA ALA A 28 9.85 8.79 -0.35
C ALA A 28 9.11 8.02 0.74
N ILE A 29 8.85 8.65 1.90
CA ILE A 29 8.09 8.04 3.00
C ILE A 29 6.65 7.74 2.56
N GLY A 30 6.00 8.67 1.86
CA GLY A 30 4.66 8.46 1.31
C GLY A 30 4.59 7.28 0.34
N ALA A 31 5.53 7.21 -0.60
CA ALA A 31 5.61 6.12 -1.57
C ALA A 31 5.85 4.75 -0.91
N LEU A 32 6.74 4.71 0.09
CA LEU A 32 7.00 3.49 0.87
C LEU A 32 5.77 3.03 1.66
N ALA A 33 5.00 3.96 2.25
CA ALA A 33 3.78 3.63 2.96
C ALA A 33 2.72 3.02 2.01
N ILE A 34 2.54 3.60 0.82
CA ILE A 34 1.62 3.06 -0.19
C ILE A 34 2.07 1.69 -0.67
N GLY A 35 3.37 1.54 -0.98
CA GLY A 35 3.95 0.27 -1.40
C GLY A 35 3.81 -0.82 -0.34
N ALA A 36 4.08 -0.50 0.93
CA ALA A 36 3.94 -1.43 2.04
C ALA A 36 2.48 -1.86 2.27
N ILE A 37 1.51 -0.96 2.09
CA ILE A 37 0.08 -1.31 2.17
C ILE A 37 -0.32 -2.20 0.99
N ALA A 38 0.15 -1.91 -0.24
CA ALA A 38 -0.17 -2.71 -1.42
C ALA A 38 0.44 -4.13 -1.32
N VAL A 39 1.71 -4.23 -0.93
CA VAL A 39 2.40 -5.51 -0.71
C VAL A 39 1.81 -6.25 0.48
N GLY A 40 1.53 -5.55 1.58
CA GLY A 40 0.89 -6.11 2.77
C GLY A 40 -0.52 -6.63 2.48
N LYS A 41 -1.27 -5.96 1.59
CA LYS A 41 -2.57 -6.43 1.09
C LYS A 41 -2.45 -7.67 0.21
N LEU A 42 -1.42 -7.74 -0.63
CA LEU A 42 -1.14 -8.93 -1.44
C LEU A 42 -0.71 -10.13 -0.58
N ALA A 43 -0.03 -9.85 0.53
CA ALA A 43 0.39 -10.82 1.53
C ALA A 43 -0.67 -11.08 2.62
N ILE A 44 -1.93 -10.69 2.43
CA ILE A 44 -3.01 -11.01 3.38
C ILE A 44 -3.17 -12.53 3.43
N ARG A 45 -2.48 -13.14 4.39
CA ARG A 45 -2.52 -14.56 4.72
C ARG A 45 -3.90 -14.99 5.22
N ARG A 46 -4.75 -14.03 5.63
CA ARG A 46 -6.14 -14.22 6.10
C ARG A 46 -7.00 -12.98 5.79
N ALA A 47 -7.82 -13.04 4.74
CA ALA A 47 -8.82 -12.00 4.45
C ALA A 47 -10.16 -12.42 5.05
N ARG A 48 -10.89 -11.48 5.68
CA ARG A 48 -12.27 -11.69 6.11
C ARG A 48 -13.20 -10.99 5.12
N ILE A 49 -13.95 -11.78 4.36
CA ILE A 49 -14.91 -11.27 3.38
C ILE A 49 -16.32 -11.51 3.96
N ARG A 50 -17.17 -10.48 3.95
CA ARG A 50 -18.55 -10.59 4.49
C ARG A 50 -19.49 -11.31 3.52
N ARG A 51 -19.36 -11.04 2.23
CA ARG A 51 -20.08 -11.71 1.14
C ARG A 51 -19.13 -11.84 -0.03
N LEU A 52 -18.96 -13.06 -0.51
CA LEU A 52 -18.11 -13.41 -1.64
C LEU A 52 -18.98 -14.18 -2.64
N GLU A 53 -19.08 -13.66 -3.85
CA GLU A 53 -19.76 -14.30 -4.97
C GLU A 53 -18.68 -14.58 -6.01
N ILE A 54 -18.54 -15.84 -6.38
CA ILE A 54 -17.53 -16.32 -7.31
C ILE A 54 -18.23 -17.31 -8.23
N ASP A 55 -18.05 -17.14 -9.53
CA ASP A 55 -18.60 -18.06 -10.54
C ASP A 55 -17.92 -19.43 -10.48
N GLU A 56 -16.59 -19.44 -10.37
CA GLU A 56 -15.79 -20.67 -10.27
C GLU A 56 -14.64 -20.53 -9.27
N LEU A 57 -14.54 -21.48 -8.32
CA LEU A 57 -13.51 -21.49 -7.27
C LEU A 57 -12.73 -22.81 -7.26
N VAL A 58 -11.47 -22.79 -7.70
CA VAL A 58 -10.56 -23.93 -7.59
C VAL A 58 -9.74 -23.81 -6.30
N VAL A 59 -9.98 -24.71 -5.35
CA VAL A 59 -9.27 -24.75 -4.06
C VAL A 59 -8.73 -26.14 -3.77
N ARG A 60 -7.49 -26.22 -3.29
CA ARG A 60 -6.87 -27.51 -2.92
C ARG A 60 -7.48 -28.12 -1.66
N ARG A 61 -7.90 -27.27 -0.71
CA ARG A 61 -8.53 -27.69 0.54
C ARG A 61 -9.48 -26.61 1.02
N LEU A 62 -10.76 -26.96 1.09
CA LEU A 62 -11.81 -26.12 1.67
C LEU A 62 -12.11 -26.62 3.10
N ARG A 63 -12.09 -25.72 4.09
CA ARG A 63 -12.55 -26.02 5.45
C ARG A 63 -13.78 -25.17 5.74
N VAL A 64 -14.93 -25.83 5.86
CA VAL A 64 -16.20 -25.19 6.21
C VAL A 64 -16.43 -25.40 7.71
N THR A 65 -16.77 -24.33 8.42
CA THR A 65 -16.98 -24.35 9.88
C THR A 65 -18.45 -24.57 10.26
N GLN A 66 -19.36 -24.50 9.29
CA GLN A 66 -20.83 -24.50 9.45
C GLN A 66 -21.49 -25.41 8.39
N ASN A 67 -22.81 -25.54 8.44
CA ASN A 67 -23.57 -26.38 7.51
C ASN A 67 -23.55 -25.82 6.08
N LEU A 68 -23.16 -26.65 5.11
CA LEU A 68 -23.21 -26.33 3.68
C LEU A 68 -24.57 -26.79 3.13
N GLN A 69 -25.39 -25.84 2.69
CA GLN A 69 -26.63 -26.16 1.96
C GLN A 69 -26.30 -26.39 0.50
N VAL A 70 -26.22 -27.66 0.11
CA VAL A 70 -26.28 -28.06 -1.29
C VAL A 70 -27.75 -28.05 -1.69
N PRO A 71 -28.16 -27.29 -2.73
CA PRO A 71 -29.53 -27.34 -3.21
C PRO A 71 -29.92 -28.79 -3.53
N PRO A 72 -31.15 -29.22 -3.18
CA PRO A 72 -31.62 -30.52 -3.63
C PRO A 72 -31.57 -30.53 -5.15
N ILE A 73 -30.86 -31.52 -5.70
CA ILE A 73 -30.94 -31.80 -7.13
C ILE A 73 -32.41 -32.03 -7.46
N SER A 74 -33.00 -31.11 -8.21
CA SER A 74 -34.33 -31.30 -8.78
C SER A 74 -34.20 -32.45 -9.78
N SER A 75 -34.51 -33.66 -9.33
CA SER A 75 -34.74 -34.78 -10.22
C SER A 75 -35.83 -34.34 -11.20
N PRO A 76 -35.65 -34.52 -12.51
CA PRO A 76 -36.75 -34.34 -13.44
C PRO A 76 -37.84 -35.33 -13.03
N GLU A 77 -38.90 -34.79 -12.41
CA GLU A 77 -40.12 -35.54 -12.14
C GLU A 77 -40.79 -35.76 -13.50
N ASN A 78 -40.89 -37.03 -13.89
CA ASN A 78 -41.52 -37.46 -15.15
C ASN A 78 -43.05 -37.48 -15.02
#